data_AF-S0F4A9-F1
#
_entry.id   AF-S0F4A9-F1
#
_cell.length_a   1.000
_cell.length_b   1.000
_cell.length_c   1.000
_cell.angle_alpha   90.00
_cell.angle_beta   90.00
_cell.angle_gamma   90.00
#
_symmetry.space_group_name_H-M   'P 1'
#
loop_
_entity.id
_entity.type
_entity.pdbx_description
1 polymer ?
#
loop_
_entity_poly.entity_id
_entity_poly.type
_entity_poly.pdbx_seq_one_letter_code
_entity_poly.pdbx_strand_id
1 'polypeptide(L)'
;RKATSFFEKADDFFARINFLKAGVFVLKKTYDNLTPEWLKKWLPSKEDIDIIAEKDKYNNLLEDISKGNTSKFIATFRELFEELIDNMGYKAVIVYVDDLDRCDPKKIIGCLEAVKLFVNVKKTAFVIGADERIIEYAISQHYPIQMKKEDISSPFSDYLEKLIQLPYKLPRLSDNEQETYITLLLCKNHLNETLFNQIHQEYLNFRKSDKHSGYNIANIKAKSNGVDFKEVEYRLPVVPLVKQFLNGNPRQLKRFLNTLYVRQELAEVAGFSDIRPEVLTKLMVLEYNTLYNSRFEELYKIQKANDGVLPLENVEEEATLENGIQNPQWKDNWSSDYLKKWLSSDPSLKDINLQNYFWVARDALKNETPIASLVTNKIMLIFKNLCTLQTNNAMKKELPKMIQNCEESEKDMIVHLINNSLKKDPKSENCWRILHCDESNLLIGDNIDRLKLLVSNVKTEEIGTDANSFFARMKKINDEFYTFVANIPKSANLEKAIERKG
;
A
#
# COMPACT_ATOMS: atom_id res chain seq x y z
N ARG A 1 -24.82 -36.48 -26.91
CA ARG A 1 -23.82 -37.56 -26.69
C ARG A 1 -22.65 -36.96 -25.92
N LYS A 2 -22.48 -37.44 -24.67
CA LYS A 2 -21.26 -37.48 -23.85
C LYS A 2 -20.50 -36.17 -23.56
N ALA A 3 -20.94 -35.49 -22.50
CA ALA A 3 -20.10 -34.70 -21.59
C ALA A 3 -19.27 -35.61 -20.65
N THR A 4 -18.69 -36.69 -21.18
CA THR A 4 -17.74 -37.57 -20.45
C THR A 4 -16.28 -37.29 -20.82
N SER A 5 -15.98 -36.32 -21.71
CA SER A 5 -14.64 -36.20 -22.31
C SER A 5 -13.59 -35.38 -21.54
N PHE A 6 -13.95 -34.57 -20.54
CA PHE A 6 -12.96 -33.71 -19.87
C PHE A 6 -12.49 -34.28 -18.53
N PHE A 7 -13.41 -34.78 -17.71
CA PHE A 7 -13.06 -35.44 -16.44
C PHE A 7 -12.44 -36.83 -16.64
N GLU A 8 -12.91 -37.66 -17.58
CA GLU A 8 -12.23 -38.95 -17.88
C GLU A 8 -10.81 -38.75 -18.44
N LYS A 9 -10.57 -37.68 -19.23
CA LYS A 9 -9.23 -37.32 -19.71
C LYS A 9 -8.38 -36.68 -18.63
N ALA A 10 -8.97 -35.92 -17.70
CA ALA A 10 -8.29 -35.39 -16.53
C ALA A 10 -7.92 -36.52 -15.55
N ASP A 11 -8.78 -37.51 -15.36
CA ASP A 11 -8.53 -38.67 -14.51
C ASP A 11 -7.50 -39.62 -15.12
N ASP A 12 -7.52 -39.83 -16.45
CA ASP A 12 -6.45 -40.55 -17.18
C ASP A 12 -5.14 -39.73 -17.20
N PHE A 13 -5.22 -38.40 -17.28
CA PHE A 13 -4.09 -37.49 -17.11
C PHE A 13 -3.54 -37.52 -15.68
N PHE A 14 -4.37 -37.58 -14.63
CA PHE A 14 -3.97 -37.70 -13.23
C PHE A 14 -3.43 -39.11 -12.90
N ALA A 15 -3.95 -40.15 -13.53
CA ALA A 15 -3.40 -41.51 -13.47
C ALA A 15 -2.02 -41.61 -14.14
N ARG A 16 -1.75 -40.79 -15.18
CA ARG A 16 -0.47 -40.75 -15.91
C ARG A 16 0.51 -39.68 -15.41
N ILE A 17 0.06 -38.67 -14.66
CA ILE A 17 0.89 -37.74 -13.86
C ILE A 17 1.66 -38.49 -12.74
N ASN A 18 1.34 -39.74 -12.48
CA ASN A 18 2.00 -40.54 -11.46
C ASN A 18 3.52 -40.76 -11.71
N PHE A 19 4.06 -40.44 -12.89
CA PHE A 19 5.51 -40.51 -13.16
C PHE A 19 6.30 -39.29 -12.65
N LEU A 20 5.69 -38.11 -12.64
CA LEU A 20 6.25 -36.93 -11.92
C LEU A 20 6.42 -37.26 -10.45
N LYS A 21 5.40 -37.92 -9.89
CA LYS A 21 5.39 -38.55 -8.57
C LYS A 21 6.56 -39.55 -8.39
N ALA A 22 6.84 -40.42 -9.36
CA ALA A 22 8.01 -41.32 -9.33
C ALA A 22 9.35 -40.55 -9.34
N GLY A 23 9.44 -39.47 -10.11
CA GLY A 23 10.58 -38.53 -10.07
C GLY A 23 10.77 -37.87 -8.70
N VAL A 24 9.68 -37.46 -8.04
CA VAL A 24 9.73 -36.92 -6.66
C VAL A 24 10.09 -38.00 -5.62
N PHE A 25 9.61 -39.24 -5.79
CA PHE A 25 9.97 -40.36 -4.92
C PHE A 25 11.43 -40.77 -5.05
N VAL A 26 12.00 -40.70 -6.25
CA VAL A 26 13.43 -40.93 -6.45
C VAL A 26 14.27 -39.83 -5.79
N LEU A 27 13.87 -38.56 -5.94
CA LEU A 27 14.52 -37.43 -5.25
C LEU A 27 14.51 -37.60 -3.72
N LYS A 28 13.46 -38.21 -3.17
CA LYS A 28 13.41 -38.64 -1.76
C LYS A 28 14.60 -39.52 -1.39
N LYS A 29 14.88 -40.56 -2.19
CA LYS A 29 15.90 -41.58 -1.86
C LYS A 29 17.35 -41.17 -2.18
N THR A 30 17.57 -40.34 -3.19
CA THR A 30 18.91 -39.82 -3.53
C THR A 30 19.37 -38.72 -2.57
N TYR A 31 18.43 -38.02 -1.93
CA TYR A 31 18.69 -36.91 -1.00
C TYR A 31 17.78 -36.96 0.24
N ASP A 32 17.72 -38.12 0.92
CA ASP A 32 16.86 -38.35 2.10
C ASP A 32 17.10 -37.33 3.24
N ASN A 33 18.24 -36.64 3.26
CA ASN A 33 18.59 -35.62 4.26
C ASN A 33 18.13 -34.19 3.91
N LEU A 34 17.64 -33.93 2.69
CA LEU A 34 17.24 -32.59 2.23
C LEU A 34 15.78 -32.48 1.79
N THR A 35 15.05 -33.60 1.68
CA THR A 35 13.63 -33.58 1.31
C THR A 35 12.77 -33.17 2.51
N PRO A 36 12.06 -32.03 2.47
CA PRO A 36 11.26 -31.57 3.60
C PRO A 36 10.15 -32.56 3.95
N GLU A 37 9.93 -32.81 5.25
CA GLU A 37 8.89 -33.71 5.79
C GLU A 37 7.49 -33.50 5.17
N TRP A 38 7.12 -32.24 4.92
CA TRP A 38 5.81 -31.89 4.36
C TRP A 38 5.60 -32.38 2.92
N LEU A 39 6.69 -32.53 2.15
CA LEU A 39 6.66 -33.00 0.77
C LEU A 39 6.48 -34.52 0.70
N LYS A 40 6.86 -35.25 1.75
CA LYS A 40 6.76 -36.72 1.84
C LYS A 40 5.32 -37.23 1.72
N LYS A 41 4.33 -36.42 2.14
CA LYS A 41 2.89 -36.75 2.10
C LYS A 41 2.31 -36.78 0.68
N TRP A 42 2.95 -36.10 -0.27
CA TRP A 42 2.51 -35.99 -1.66
C TRP A 42 3.25 -36.95 -2.60
N LEU A 43 4.12 -37.81 -2.04
CA LEU A 43 4.88 -38.82 -2.77
C LEU A 43 4.01 -40.05 -3.06
N PRO A 44 4.13 -40.65 -4.25
CA PRO A 44 3.48 -41.92 -4.58
C PRO A 44 4.04 -43.07 -3.74
N SER A 45 3.25 -44.13 -3.61
CA SER A 45 3.71 -45.41 -3.07
C SER A 45 4.50 -46.21 -4.12
N LYS A 46 5.21 -47.26 -3.69
CA LYS A 46 5.95 -48.16 -4.59
C LYS A 46 5.01 -48.87 -5.59
N GLU A 47 3.81 -49.20 -5.13
CA GLU A 47 2.77 -49.87 -5.93
C GLU A 47 2.21 -48.95 -7.02
N ASP A 48 2.06 -47.66 -6.72
CA ASP A 48 1.64 -46.67 -7.71
C ASP A 48 2.63 -46.54 -8.86
N ILE A 49 3.93 -46.76 -8.61
CA ILE A 49 5.00 -46.57 -9.61
C ILE A 49 5.14 -47.79 -10.54
N ASP A 50 4.97 -49.01 -9.99
CA ASP A 50 5.01 -50.27 -10.74
C ASP A 50 3.91 -50.39 -11.81
N ILE A 51 2.85 -49.57 -11.73
CA ILE A 51 1.75 -49.51 -12.70
C ILE A 51 2.10 -48.62 -13.92
N ILE A 52 3.02 -47.67 -13.77
CA ILE A 52 3.26 -46.59 -14.75
C ILE A 52 4.50 -46.87 -15.60
N ALA A 53 5.50 -47.52 -15.00
CA ALA A 53 6.66 -48.05 -15.69
C ALA A 53 6.46 -49.55 -15.88
N GLU A 54 6.83 -50.10 -17.05
CA GLU A 54 7.08 -51.54 -17.12
C GLU A 54 8.09 -51.90 -16.01
N LYS A 55 7.75 -52.90 -15.19
CA LYS A 55 8.42 -53.28 -13.94
C LYS A 55 9.95 -53.32 -14.05
N ASP A 56 10.44 -53.75 -15.21
CA ASP A 56 11.87 -53.89 -15.50
C ASP A 56 12.59 -52.54 -15.67
N LYS A 57 11.97 -51.55 -16.35
CA LYS A 57 12.58 -50.22 -16.54
C LYS A 57 12.68 -49.44 -15.23
N TYR A 58 11.70 -49.56 -14.33
CA TYR A 58 11.74 -48.90 -13.01
C TYR A 58 12.71 -49.56 -12.03
N ASN A 59 12.77 -50.90 -12.00
CA ASN A 59 13.73 -51.61 -11.17
C ASN A 59 15.18 -51.29 -11.59
N ASN A 60 15.45 -51.16 -12.90
CA ASN A 60 16.74 -50.69 -13.41
C ASN A 60 17.06 -49.26 -12.96
N LEU A 61 16.05 -48.37 -12.93
CA LEU A 61 16.16 -47.00 -12.43
C LEU A 61 16.58 -46.98 -10.94
N LEU A 62 15.93 -47.82 -10.12
CA LEU A 62 16.23 -47.98 -8.69
C LEU A 62 17.60 -48.61 -8.44
N GLU A 63 18.02 -49.56 -9.27
CA GLU A 63 19.35 -50.14 -9.22
C GLU A 63 20.44 -49.11 -9.54
N ASP A 64 20.26 -48.31 -10.59
CA ASP A 64 21.22 -47.28 -10.99
C ASP A 64 21.40 -46.22 -9.90
N ILE A 65 20.33 -45.88 -9.17
CA ILE A 65 20.38 -45.02 -7.97
C ILE A 65 21.14 -45.69 -6.82
N SER A 66 20.85 -46.96 -6.54
CA SER A 66 21.50 -47.71 -5.44
C SER A 66 23.00 -47.90 -5.66
N LYS A 67 23.44 -47.88 -6.93
CA LYS A 67 24.85 -47.94 -7.36
C LYS A 67 25.49 -46.56 -7.48
N GLY A 68 24.79 -45.48 -7.13
CA GLY A 68 25.29 -44.09 -7.17
C GLY A 68 25.47 -43.52 -8.57
N ASN A 69 24.82 -44.09 -9.58
CA ASN A 69 25.07 -43.77 -10.99
C ASN A 69 24.10 -42.70 -11.52
N THR A 70 24.20 -41.48 -10.97
CA THR A 70 23.27 -40.35 -11.20
C THR A 70 23.09 -39.98 -12.67
N SER A 71 24.14 -40.10 -13.49
CA SER A 71 24.08 -39.80 -14.93
C SER A 71 23.15 -40.75 -15.68
N LYS A 72 23.26 -42.05 -15.38
CA LYS A 72 22.45 -43.09 -16.03
C LYS A 72 20.98 -43.00 -15.59
N PHE A 73 20.74 -42.67 -14.32
CA PHE A 73 19.41 -42.37 -13.82
C PHE A 73 18.73 -41.23 -14.60
N ILE A 74 19.41 -40.10 -14.81
CA ILE A 74 18.84 -38.95 -15.53
C ILE A 74 18.50 -39.32 -16.98
N ALA A 75 19.35 -40.10 -17.65
CA ALA A 75 19.11 -40.56 -19.01
C ALA A 75 17.85 -41.44 -19.10
N THR A 76 17.77 -42.49 -18.27
CA THR A 76 16.63 -43.42 -18.27
C THR A 76 15.32 -42.72 -17.86
N PHE A 77 15.37 -41.77 -16.91
CA PHE A 77 14.20 -40.99 -16.53
C PHE A 77 13.68 -40.14 -17.70
N ARG A 78 14.57 -39.51 -18.47
CA ARG A 78 14.19 -38.70 -19.65
C ARG A 78 13.55 -39.55 -20.73
N GLU A 79 14.09 -40.73 -21.02
CA GLU A 79 13.53 -41.67 -22.01
C GLU A 79 12.11 -42.10 -21.62
N LEU A 80 11.91 -42.49 -20.36
CA LEU A 80 10.59 -42.86 -19.85
C LEU A 80 9.59 -41.70 -19.90
N PHE A 81 10.04 -40.49 -19.59
CA PHE A 81 9.19 -39.31 -19.67
C PHE A 81 8.83 -38.94 -21.12
N GLU A 82 9.75 -39.12 -22.08
CA GLU A 82 9.50 -38.91 -23.51
C GLU A 82 8.49 -39.92 -24.05
N GLU A 83 8.68 -41.22 -23.75
CA GLU A 83 7.75 -42.29 -24.13
C GLU A 83 6.34 -42.04 -23.59
N LEU A 84 6.22 -41.55 -22.35
CA LEU A 84 4.92 -41.22 -21.76
C LEU A 84 4.21 -40.10 -22.50
N ILE A 85 4.93 -39.02 -22.83
CA ILE A 85 4.33 -37.88 -23.55
C ILE A 85 3.87 -38.32 -24.94
N ASP A 86 4.66 -39.17 -25.60
CA ASP A 86 4.31 -39.76 -26.89
C ASP A 86 3.07 -40.65 -26.79
N ASN A 87 3.00 -41.50 -25.78
CA ASN A 87 1.86 -42.40 -25.52
C ASN A 87 0.58 -41.67 -25.11
N MET A 88 0.69 -40.46 -24.54
CA MET A 88 -0.49 -39.64 -24.21
C MET A 88 -1.10 -38.94 -25.43
N GLY A 89 -0.39 -38.88 -26.57
CA GLY A 89 -0.89 -38.26 -27.80
C GLY A 89 -1.03 -36.73 -27.74
N TYR A 90 -0.47 -36.08 -26.72
CA TYR A 90 -0.42 -34.62 -26.65
C TYR A 90 0.72 -34.04 -27.50
N LYS A 91 0.50 -32.86 -28.07
CA LYS A 91 1.55 -32.15 -28.85
C LYS A 91 2.71 -31.70 -27.95
N ALA A 92 2.40 -31.24 -26.74
CA ALA A 92 3.36 -30.84 -25.72
C ALA A 92 2.73 -30.80 -24.32
N VAL A 93 3.55 -30.97 -23.28
CA VAL A 93 3.23 -30.72 -21.87
C VAL A 93 3.86 -29.39 -21.45
N ILE A 94 3.05 -28.45 -20.97
CA ILE A 94 3.50 -27.14 -20.50
C ILE A 94 3.26 -27.05 -18.99
N VAL A 95 4.33 -26.81 -18.22
CA VAL A 95 4.29 -26.66 -16.77
C VAL A 95 4.46 -25.18 -16.42
N TYR A 96 3.42 -24.58 -15.84
CA TYR A 96 3.48 -23.21 -15.33
C TYR A 96 3.87 -23.22 -13.86
N VAL A 97 4.89 -22.44 -13.52
CA VAL A 97 5.37 -22.22 -12.15
C VAL A 97 5.24 -20.72 -11.87
N ASP A 98 4.33 -20.34 -10.97
CA ASP A 98 4.08 -18.94 -10.61
C ASP A 98 4.36 -18.70 -9.12
N ASP A 99 4.55 -17.44 -8.74
CA ASP A 99 4.83 -16.99 -7.36
C ASP A 99 6.05 -17.69 -6.71
N LEU A 100 7.01 -18.15 -7.52
CA LEU A 100 8.23 -18.80 -7.01
C LEU A 100 8.99 -17.87 -6.06
N ASP A 101 9.03 -16.59 -6.39
CA ASP A 101 9.62 -15.50 -5.60
C ASP A 101 8.92 -15.22 -4.26
N ARG A 102 7.83 -15.90 -3.92
CA ARG A 102 7.22 -15.86 -2.57
C ARG A 102 7.71 -16.97 -1.64
N CYS A 103 8.48 -17.91 -2.17
CA CYS A 103 9.02 -19.02 -1.40
C CYS A 103 10.31 -18.64 -0.67
N ASP A 104 10.65 -19.41 0.37
CA ASP A 104 11.96 -19.29 1.02
C ASP A 104 13.10 -19.56 0.02
N PRO A 105 14.27 -18.89 0.14
CA PRO A 105 15.40 -19.06 -0.76
C PRO A 105 15.77 -20.52 -1.08
N LYS A 106 15.80 -21.40 -0.07
CA LYS A 106 16.10 -22.82 -0.26
C LYS A 106 15.08 -23.54 -1.15
N LYS A 107 13.79 -23.21 -1.00
CA LYS A 107 12.72 -23.79 -1.82
C LYS A 107 12.79 -23.28 -3.26
N ILE A 108 13.11 -22.00 -3.45
CA ILE A 108 13.30 -21.42 -4.78
C ILE A 108 14.37 -22.20 -5.55
N ILE A 109 15.55 -22.38 -4.95
CA ILE A 109 16.65 -23.12 -5.59
C ILE A 109 16.28 -24.57 -5.83
N GLY A 110 15.71 -25.25 -4.83
CA GLY A 110 15.26 -26.63 -4.99
C GLY A 110 14.25 -26.81 -6.13
N CYS A 111 13.33 -25.86 -6.30
CA CYS A 111 12.39 -25.86 -7.43
C CYS A 111 13.10 -25.64 -8.77
N LEU A 112 14.02 -24.68 -8.86
CA LEU A 112 14.77 -24.41 -10.10
C LEU A 112 15.68 -25.58 -10.50
N GLU A 113 16.34 -26.21 -9.53
CA GLU A 113 17.15 -27.41 -9.74
C GLU A 113 16.30 -28.61 -10.13
N ALA A 114 15.13 -28.79 -9.49
CA ALA A 114 14.19 -29.82 -9.88
C ALA A 114 13.74 -29.61 -11.33
N VAL A 115 13.34 -28.39 -11.70
CA VAL A 115 12.98 -28.05 -13.07
C VAL A 115 14.08 -28.50 -14.04
N LYS A 116 15.35 -28.17 -13.79
CA LYS A 116 16.51 -28.60 -14.62
C LYS A 116 16.58 -30.12 -14.85
N LEU A 117 16.16 -30.94 -13.89
CA LEU A 117 16.11 -32.40 -14.05
C LEU A 117 15.06 -32.83 -15.08
N PHE A 118 13.97 -32.06 -15.23
CA PHE A 118 12.89 -32.29 -16.18
C PHE A 118 13.10 -31.57 -17.55
N VAL A 119 13.83 -30.45 -17.63
CA VAL A 119 13.89 -29.56 -18.82
C VAL A 119 14.79 -30.03 -19.96
N ASN A 120 14.79 -31.31 -20.32
CA ASN A 120 15.49 -31.74 -21.54
C ASN A 120 14.79 -32.91 -22.25
N VAL A 121 13.46 -32.97 -22.13
CA VAL A 121 12.62 -33.97 -22.80
C VAL A 121 11.86 -33.28 -23.92
N LYS A 122 11.78 -33.93 -25.09
CA LYS A 122 11.03 -33.37 -26.22
C LYS A 122 9.57 -33.18 -25.85
N LYS A 123 8.89 -32.23 -26.51
CA LYS A 123 7.47 -31.92 -26.27
C LYS A 123 7.18 -31.47 -24.84
N THR A 124 8.14 -30.85 -24.15
CA THR A 124 7.93 -30.24 -22.82
C THR A 124 8.35 -28.78 -22.81
N ALA A 125 7.66 -27.96 -22.02
CA ALA A 125 8.05 -26.57 -21.75
C ALA A 125 7.75 -26.21 -20.29
N PHE A 126 8.65 -25.46 -19.66
CA PHE A 126 8.44 -24.88 -18.34
C PHE A 126 8.35 -23.36 -18.48
N VAL A 127 7.29 -22.78 -17.95
CA VAL A 127 7.06 -21.33 -17.94
C VAL A 127 7.10 -20.87 -16.49
N ILE A 128 8.09 -20.05 -16.15
CA ILE A 128 8.33 -19.59 -14.78
C ILE A 128 8.03 -18.09 -14.71
N GLY A 129 7.06 -17.71 -13.88
CA GLY A 129 6.80 -16.33 -13.48
C GLY A 129 7.45 -16.05 -12.12
N ALA A 130 8.41 -15.11 -12.07
CA ALA A 130 9.07 -14.71 -10.83
C ALA A 130 9.72 -13.32 -10.96
N ASP A 131 9.88 -12.61 -9.84
CA ASP A 131 10.78 -11.45 -9.74
C ASP A 131 12.25 -11.92 -9.73
N GLU A 132 12.95 -11.62 -10.83
CA GLU A 132 14.37 -11.93 -11.05
C GLU A 132 15.25 -11.56 -9.86
N ARG A 133 14.98 -10.43 -9.18
CA ARG A 133 15.79 -9.94 -8.06
C ARG A 133 15.69 -10.85 -6.83
N ILE A 134 14.51 -11.42 -6.59
CA ILE A 134 14.30 -12.34 -5.47
C ILE A 134 14.98 -13.68 -5.76
N ILE A 135 14.96 -14.11 -7.02
CA ILE A 135 15.66 -15.32 -7.44
C ILE A 135 17.18 -15.13 -7.30
N GLU A 136 17.74 -14.01 -7.76
CA GLU A 136 19.15 -13.66 -7.57
C GLU A 136 19.54 -13.64 -6.09
N TYR A 137 18.71 -13.02 -5.24
CA TYR A 137 18.89 -13.06 -3.80
C TYR A 137 18.90 -14.49 -3.26
N ALA A 138 17.97 -15.34 -3.69
CA ALA A 138 17.92 -16.74 -3.27
C ALA A 138 19.18 -17.52 -3.66
N ILE A 139 19.70 -17.30 -4.87
CA ILE A 139 20.96 -17.91 -5.33
C ILE A 139 22.13 -17.43 -4.48
N SER A 140 22.20 -16.13 -4.16
CA SER A 140 23.27 -15.58 -3.31
C SER A 140 23.32 -16.17 -1.90
N GLN A 141 22.15 -16.50 -1.32
CA GLN A 141 22.06 -17.15 -0.01
C GLN A 141 22.47 -18.62 -0.06
N HIS A 142 22.19 -19.30 -1.18
CA HIS A 142 22.44 -20.73 -1.34
C HIS A 142 23.87 -21.05 -1.81
N TYR A 143 24.46 -20.17 -2.63
CA TYR A 143 25.83 -20.24 -3.12
C TYR A 143 26.55 -18.96 -2.71
N PRO A 144 27.20 -18.92 -1.54
CA PRO A 144 27.95 -17.74 -1.09
C PRO A 144 29.23 -17.57 -1.93
N ILE A 145 29.10 -17.01 -3.12
CA ILE A 145 30.20 -16.65 -4.00
C ILE A 145 30.65 -15.24 -3.62
N GLN A 146 31.94 -15.05 -3.32
CA GLN A 146 32.50 -13.72 -3.11
C GLN A 146 32.57 -12.98 -4.45
N MET A 147 31.78 -11.91 -4.61
CA MET A 147 31.88 -11.05 -5.79
C MET A 147 33.23 -10.33 -5.78
N LYS A 148 34.02 -10.46 -6.86
CA LYS A 148 35.13 -9.55 -7.12
C LYS A 148 34.55 -8.30 -7.78
N LYS A 149 35.02 -7.12 -7.35
CA LYS A 149 34.50 -5.80 -7.75
C LYS A 149 34.64 -5.46 -9.26
N GLU A 150 35.20 -6.35 -10.07
CA GLU A 150 35.61 -6.11 -11.45
C GLU A 150 34.88 -6.98 -12.48
N ASP A 151 33.95 -7.86 -12.07
CA ASP A 151 33.23 -8.72 -13.01
C ASP A 151 32.10 -7.97 -13.73
N ILE A 152 32.03 -8.12 -15.06
CA ILE A 152 31.10 -7.44 -15.97
C ILE A 152 29.67 -7.99 -15.85
N SER A 153 29.50 -9.24 -15.42
CA SER A 153 28.22 -9.88 -15.12
C SER A 153 28.16 -10.35 -13.67
N SER A 154 26.96 -10.32 -13.09
CA SER A 154 26.72 -10.93 -11.79
C SER A 154 26.80 -12.46 -11.91
N PRO A 155 27.58 -13.18 -11.09
CA PRO A 155 27.62 -14.65 -11.08
C PRO A 155 26.23 -15.31 -10.91
N PHE A 156 25.27 -14.56 -10.37
CA PHE A 156 23.90 -14.98 -10.19
C PHE A 156 23.09 -14.94 -11.50
N SER A 157 23.37 -13.97 -12.37
CA SER A 157 22.77 -13.90 -13.70
C SER A 157 23.28 -15.03 -14.61
N ASP A 158 24.56 -15.38 -14.52
CA ASP A 158 25.13 -16.55 -15.22
C ASP A 158 24.50 -17.88 -14.77
N TYR A 159 24.09 -17.98 -13.50
CA TYR A 159 23.37 -19.15 -12.99
C TYR A 159 21.95 -19.22 -13.58
N LEU A 160 21.25 -18.07 -13.65
CA LEU A 160 19.93 -18.00 -14.28
C LEU A 160 19.98 -18.33 -15.76
N GLU A 161 20.99 -17.87 -16.48
CA GLU A 161 21.18 -18.17 -17.92
C GLU A 161 21.36 -19.68 -18.16
N LYS A 162 21.98 -20.42 -17.22
CA LYS A 162 22.11 -21.87 -17.29
C LYS A 162 20.81 -22.64 -17.03
N LEU A 163 19.81 -22.00 -16.41
CA LEU A 163 18.55 -22.62 -16.03
C LEU A 163 17.39 -22.21 -16.95
N ILE A 164 17.36 -20.94 -17.36
CA ILE A 164 16.30 -20.34 -18.15
C ILE A 164 16.80 -20.19 -19.59
N GLN A 165 16.27 -21.03 -20.49
CA GLN A 165 16.63 -21.01 -21.91
C GLN A 165 16.17 -19.74 -22.62
N LEU A 166 14.98 -19.24 -22.26
CA LEU A 166 14.35 -18.08 -22.89
C LEU A 166 13.85 -17.11 -21.80
N PRO A 167 14.68 -16.15 -21.38
CA PRO A 167 14.24 -15.11 -20.46
C PRO A 167 13.31 -14.13 -21.17
N TYR A 168 12.14 -13.87 -20.59
CA TYR A 168 11.20 -12.87 -21.08
C TYR A 168 10.86 -11.88 -19.98
N LYS A 169 11.37 -10.64 -20.09
CA LYS A 169 11.05 -9.56 -19.14
C LYS A 169 9.80 -8.84 -19.62
N LEU A 170 8.77 -8.84 -18.78
CA LEU A 170 7.54 -8.10 -19.07
C LEU A 170 7.85 -6.60 -19.16
N PRO A 171 7.57 -5.94 -20.30
CA PRO A 171 7.83 -4.52 -20.45
C PRO A 171 6.88 -3.69 -19.58
N ARG A 172 7.30 -2.46 -19.27
CA ARG A 172 6.41 -1.44 -18.69
C ARG A 172 5.44 -0.97 -19.75
N LEU A 173 4.24 -0.57 -19.32
CA LEU A 173 3.27 0.03 -20.23
C LEU A 173 3.81 1.38 -20.73
N SER A 174 3.78 1.58 -22.04
CA SER A 174 3.97 2.89 -22.67
C SER A 174 2.87 3.87 -22.24
N ASP A 175 3.09 5.16 -22.45
CA ASP A 175 2.12 6.22 -22.12
C ASP A 175 0.73 5.97 -22.74
N ASN A 176 0.69 5.50 -23.99
CA ASN A 176 -0.56 5.15 -24.67
C ASN A 176 -1.25 3.94 -24.05
N GLU A 177 -0.49 2.93 -23.65
CA GLU A 177 -1.03 1.74 -22.99
C GLU A 177 -1.50 2.05 -21.57
N GLN A 178 -0.80 2.92 -20.83
CA GLN A 178 -1.24 3.40 -19.52
C GLN A 178 -2.56 4.15 -19.61
N GLU A 179 -2.68 5.09 -20.55
CA GLU A 179 -3.93 5.82 -20.82
C GLU A 179 -5.09 4.88 -21.15
N THR A 180 -4.83 3.93 -22.06
CA THR A 180 -5.81 2.91 -22.45
C THR A 180 -6.23 2.07 -21.25
N TYR A 181 -5.26 1.59 -20.47
CA TYR A 181 -5.49 0.74 -19.30
C TYR A 181 -6.33 1.45 -18.24
N ILE A 182 -5.98 2.69 -17.89
CA ILE A 182 -6.71 3.48 -16.90
C ILE A 182 -8.12 3.79 -17.40
N THR A 183 -8.26 4.20 -18.66
CA THR A 183 -9.58 4.50 -19.26
C THR A 183 -10.51 3.29 -19.23
N LEU A 184 -10.00 2.10 -19.59
CA LEU A 184 -10.77 0.86 -19.53
C LEU A 184 -11.11 0.45 -18.10
N LEU A 185 -10.22 0.66 -17.13
CA LEU A 185 -10.53 0.43 -15.72
C LEU A 185 -11.63 1.36 -15.19
N LEU A 186 -11.59 2.64 -15.55
CA LEU A 186 -12.65 3.60 -15.21
C LEU A 186 -13.99 3.18 -15.84
N CYS A 187 -13.98 2.79 -17.12
CA CYS A 187 -15.16 2.25 -17.79
C CYS A 187 -15.70 1.00 -17.09
N LYS A 188 -14.82 0.07 -16.69
CA LYS A 188 -15.21 -1.13 -15.95
C LYS A 188 -15.87 -0.81 -14.61
N ASN A 189 -15.40 0.24 -13.94
CA ASN A 189 -15.87 0.62 -12.61
C ASN A 189 -17.19 1.40 -12.62
N HIS A 190 -17.41 2.24 -13.64
CA HIS A 190 -18.53 3.19 -13.68
C HIS A 190 -19.61 2.85 -14.72
N LEU A 191 -19.39 1.85 -15.58
CA LEU A 191 -20.37 1.38 -16.55
C LEU A 191 -20.88 -0.01 -16.17
N ASN A 192 -22.06 -0.36 -16.67
CA ASN A 192 -22.58 -1.72 -16.51
C ASN A 192 -21.72 -2.75 -17.28
N GLU A 193 -21.77 -4.00 -16.81
CA GLU A 193 -20.94 -5.09 -17.33
C GLU A 193 -21.16 -5.36 -18.83
N THR A 194 -22.40 -5.28 -19.32
CA THR A 194 -22.72 -5.51 -20.73
C THR A 194 -22.03 -4.48 -21.63
N LEU A 195 -22.14 -3.20 -21.27
CA LEU A 195 -21.53 -2.10 -22.00
C LEU A 195 -20.00 -2.16 -21.93
N PHE A 196 -19.43 -2.44 -20.75
CA PHE A 196 -17.99 -2.62 -20.63
C PHE A 196 -17.48 -3.78 -21.50
N ASN A 197 -18.19 -4.91 -21.52
CA ASN A 197 -17.82 -6.04 -22.36
C ASN A 197 -17.84 -5.68 -23.86
N GLN A 198 -18.81 -4.88 -24.31
CA GLN A 198 -18.84 -4.35 -25.68
C GLN A 198 -17.62 -3.46 -25.96
N ILE A 199 -17.33 -2.49 -25.10
CA ILE A 199 -16.17 -1.60 -25.22
C ILE A 199 -14.86 -2.40 -25.25
N HIS A 200 -14.73 -3.42 -24.41
CA HIS A 200 -13.56 -4.27 -24.37
C HIS A 200 -13.40 -5.09 -25.66
N GLN A 201 -14.49 -5.60 -26.24
CA GLN A 201 -14.43 -6.28 -27.54
C GLN A 201 -14.03 -5.33 -28.68
N GLU A 202 -14.54 -4.09 -28.69
CA GLU A 202 -14.13 -3.05 -29.64
C GLU A 202 -12.63 -2.72 -29.50
N TYR A 203 -12.13 -2.60 -28.27
CA TYR A 203 -10.71 -2.45 -28.00
C TYR A 203 -9.88 -3.63 -28.54
N LEU A 204 -10.31 -4.87 -28.31
CA LEU A 204 -9.62 -6.06 -28.82
C LEU A 204 -9.61 -6.08 -30.36
N ASN A 205 -10.67 -5.62 -31.01
CA ASN A 205 -10.72 -5.48 -32.47
C ASN A 205 -9.79 -4.38 -32.96
N PHE A 206 -9.77 -3.21 -32.30
CA PHE A 206 -8.84 -2.13 -32.59
C PHE A 206 -7.38 -2.59 -32.50
N ARG A 207 -7.03 -3.39 -31.48
CA ARG A 207 -5.66 -3.92 -31.27
C ARG A 207 -5.19 -4.92 -32.33
N LYS A 208 -6.11 -5.53 -33.08
CA LYS A 208 -5.72 -6.38 -34.23
C LYS A 208 -5.13 -5.55 -35.37
N SER A 209 -5.62 -4.31 -35.56
CA SER A 209 -5.16 -3.39 -36.61
C SER A 209 -4.11 -2.38 -36.15
N ASP A 210 -4.18 -1.90 -34.90
CA ASP A 210 -3.27 -0.87 -34.37
C ASP A 210 -2.66 -1.31 -33.03
N LYS A 211 -1.34 -1.54 -33.06
CA LYS A 211 -0.56 -1.99 -31.90
C LYS A 211 0.10 -0.87 -31.11
N HIS A 212 0.08 0.37 -31.59
CA HIS A 212 0.93 1.44 -31.06
C HIS A 212 0.14 2.63 -30.50
N SER A 213 -1.02 2.95 -31.09
CA SER A 213 -1.83 4.08 -30.65
C SER A 213 -2.56 3.79 -29.33
N GLY A 214 -2.91 4.84 -28.60
CA GLY A 214 -3.81 4.75 -27.46
C GLY A 214 -5.25 4.47 -27.88
N TYR A 215 -6.02 3.80 -27.03
CA TYR A 215 -7.46 3.65 -27.14
C TYR A 215 -8.11 4.35 -25.96
N ASN A 216 -8.55 5.58 -26.16
CA ASN A 216 -9.02 6.48 -25.10
C ASN A 216 -10.52 6.74 -25.18
N ILE A 217 -11.01 7.67 -24.36
CA ILE A 217 -12.45 7.98 -24.28
C ILE A 217 -13.03 8.44 -25.62
N ALA A 218 -12.26 9.12 -26.47
CA ALA A 218 -12.72 9.56 -27.78
C ALA A 218 -12.99 8.37 -28.70
N ASN A 219 -12.11 7.36 -28.69
CA ASN A 219 -12.34 6.12 -29.44
C ASN A 219 -13.59 5.38 -28.96
N ILE A 220 -13.79 5.32 -27.64
CA ILE A 220 -14.93 4.66 -27.01
C ILE A 220 -16.25 5.35 -27.40
N LYS A 221 -16.31 6.68 -27.26
CA LYS A 221 -17.50 7.48 -27.57
C LYS A 221 -17.87 7.40 -29.05
N ALA A 222 -16.88 7.37 -29.95
CA ALA A 222 -17.13 7.22 -31.39
C ALA A 222 -17.84 5.91 -31.77
N LYS A 223 -17.83 4.90 -30.90
CA LYS A 223 -18.46 3.59 -31.11
C LYS A 223 -19.62 3.30 -30.15
N SER A 224 -19.90 4.19 -29.20
CA SER A 224 -20.87 3.99 -28.11
C SER A 224 -21.90 5.12 -28.11
N ASN A 225 -22.81 5.10 -29.10
CA ASN A 225 -23.80 6.17 -29.27
C ASN A 225 -24.88 6.13 -28.17
N GLY A 226 -25.18 7.28 -27.58
CA GLY A 226 -26.23 7.41 -26.56
C GLY A 226 -25.85 6.93 -25.14
N VAL A 227 -24.57 6.65 -24.90
CA VAL A 227 -24.05 6.24 -23.60
C VAL A 227 -23.57 7.46 -22.81
N ASP A 228 -23.94 7.56 -21.53
CA ASP A 228 -23.43 8.59 -20.62
C ASP A 228 -22.09 8.17 -20.02
N PHE A 229 -21.04 8.97 -20.24
CA PHE A 229 -19.68 8.74 -19.75
C PHE A 229 -19.25 9.77 -18.69
N LYS A 230 -20.16 10.60 -18.15
CA LYS A 230 -19.80 11.68 -17.21
C LYS A 230 -18.94 11.23 -16.04
N GLU A 231 -19.28 10.11 -15.40
CA GLU A 231 -18.50 9.59 -14.25
C GLU A 231 -17.08 9.16 -14.64
N VAL A 232 -16.90 8.65 -15.86
CA VAL A 232 -15.59 8.31 -16.43
C VAL A 232 -14.84 9.60 -16.75
N GLU A 233 -15.48 10.51 -17.49
CA GLU A 233 -14.89 11.79 -17.93
C GLU A 233 -14.47 12.67 -16.76
N TYR A 234 -15.25 12.70 -15.68
CA TYR A 234 -14.91 13.40 -14.43
C TYR A 234 -13.59 12.91 -13.82
N ARG A 235 -13.24 11.63 -14.01
CA ARG A 235 -12.03 11.01 -13.45
C ARG A 235 -10.87 10.93 -14.44
N LEU A 236 -11.07 11.19 -15.73
CA LEU A 236 -9.99 11.18 -16.72
C LEU A 236 -8.84 12.17 -16.46
N PRO A 237 -9.05 13.34 -15.82
CA PRO A 237 -7.95 14.25 -15.49
C PRO A 237 -6.85 13.66 -14.57
N VAL A 238 -7.07 12.48 -13.97
CA VAL A 238 -6.03 11.76 -13.22
C VAL A 238 -4.97 11.11 -14.13
N VAL A 239 -5.32 10.84 -15.40
CA VAL A 239 -4.48 10.08 -16.33
C VAL A 239 -3.13 10.77 -16.61
N PRO A 240 -3.06 12.07 -16.93
CA PRO A 240 -1.78 12.76 -17.16
C PRO A 240 -0.85 12.68 -15.95
N LEU A 241 -1.36 12.92 -14.74
CA LEU A 241 -0.60 12.82 -13.49
C LEU A 241 -0.05 11.42 -13.28
N VAL A 242 -0.88 10.41 -13.47
CA VAL A 242 -0.48 9.01 -13.33
C VAL A 242 0.59 8.63 -14.35
N LYS A 243 0.42 8.97 -15.63
CA LYS A 243 1.41 8.71 -16.70
C LYS A 243 2.74 9.38 -16.40
N GLN A 244 2.69 10.60 -15.90
CA GLN A 244 3.87 11.45 -15.70
C GLN A 244 4.70 11.05 -14.48
N PHE A 245 4.05 10.59 -13.40
CA PHE A 245 4.70 10.39 -12.11
C PHE A 245 4.76 8.93 -11.65
N LEU A 246 4.08 7.99 -12.32
CA LEU A 246 4.18 6.56 -12.05
C LEU A 246 4.94 5.82 -13.16
N ASN A 247 5.51 4.67 -12.82
CA ASN A 247 6.48 3.96 -13.66
C ASN A 247 5.85 3.02 -14.71
N GLY A 248 4.55 3.13 -14.99
CA GLY A 248 3.85 2.27 -15.95
C GLY A 248 3.74 0.78 -15.57
N ASN A 249 3.96 0.43 -14.30
CA ASN A 249 3.75 -0.93 -13.82
C ASN A 249 2.23 -1.19 -13.61
N PRO A 250 1.60 -2.18 -14.28
CA PRO A 250 0.16 -2.41 -14.20
C PRO A 250 -0.36 -2.66 -12.77
N ARG A 251 0.40 -3.39 -11.94
CA ARG A 251 0.05 -3.67 -10.53
C ARG A 251 0.10 -2.38 -9.71
N GLN A 252 1.13 -1.57 -9.93
CA GLN A 252 1.27 -0.25 -9.28
C GLN A 252 0.09 0.66 -9.65
N LEU A 253 -0.23 0.76 -10.94
CA LEU A 253 -1.35 1.58 -11.44
C LEU A 253 -2.68 1.14 -10.83
N LYS A 254 -2.99 -0.16 -10.85
CA LYS A 254 -4.22 -0.68 -10.25
C LYS A 254 -4.29 -0.41 -8.76
N ARG A 255 -3.19 -0.61 -8.02
CA ARG A 255 -3.14 -0.32 -6.58
C ARG A 255 -3.37 1.16 -6.30
N PHE A 256 -2.73 2.04 -7.08
CA PHE A 256 -2.89 3.48 -6.97
C PHE A 256 -4.35 3.90 -7.20
N LEU A 257 -4.98 3.41 -8.27
CA LEU A 257 -6.40 3.70 -8.58
C LEU A 257 -7.35 3.15 -7.50
N ASN A 258 -7.08 1.96 -6.96
CA ASN A 258 -7.86 1.40 -5.86
C ASN A 258 -7.75 2.28 -4.60
N THR A 259 -6.55 2.77 -4.26
CA THR A 259 -6.37 3.70 -3.13
C THR A 259 -7.10 5.01 -3.37
N LEU A 260 -7.04 5.55 -4.59
CA LEU A 260 -7.78 6.76 -4.97
C LEU A 260 -9.28 6.54 -4.76
N TYR A 261 -9.82 5.45 -5.29
CA TYR A 261 -11.23 5.08 -5.14
C TYR A 261 -11.64 4.98 -3.67
N VAL A 262 -10.89 4.24 -2.85
CA VAL A 262 -11.18 4.12 -1.40
C VAL A 262 -11.16 5.48 -0.71
N ARG A 263 -10.23 6.38 -1.04
CA ARG A 263 -10.17 7.72 -0.45
C ARG A 263 -11.33 8.62 -0.89
N GLN A 264 -11.82 8.47 -2.11
CA GLN A 264 -13.01 9.18 -2.58
C GLN A 264 -14.26 8.68 -1.85
N GLU A 265 -14.44 7.36 -1.72
CA GLU A 265 -15.56 6.79 -0.96
C GLU A 265 -15.51 7.22 0.52
N LEU A 266 -14.31 7.26 1.12
CA LEU A 266 -14.13 7.78 2.49
C LEU A 266 -14.51 9.27 2.61
N ALA A 267 -14.22 10.08 1.58
CA ALA A 267 -14.62 11.48 1.54
C ALA A 267 -16.14 11.62 1.54
N GLU A 268 -16.83 10.84 0.70
CA GLU A 268 -18.30 10.85 0.61
C GLU A 268 -18.95 10.45 1.94
N VAL A 269 -18.45 9.36 2.57
CA VAL A 269 -18.92 8.92 3.89
C VAL A 269 -18.65 9.97 4.98
N ALA A 270 -17.56 10.72 4.88
CA ALA A 270 -17.23 11.81 5.80
C ALA A 270 -18.04 13.10 5.55
N GLY A 271 -18.83 13.14 4.47
CA GLY A 271 -19.62 14.31 4.08
C GLY A 271 -18.82 15.40 3.36
N PHE A 272 -17.66 15.06 2.79
CA PHE A 272 -16.86 15.97 1.98
C PHE A 272 -17.31 15.90 0.52
N SER A 273 -17.94 16.96 0.02
CA SER A 273 -18.44 17.04 -1.35
C SER A 273 -17.47 17.69 -2.33
N ASP A 274 -16.30 18.15 -1.86
CA ASP A 274 -15.36 19.01 -2.58
C ASP A 274 -14.03 18.32 -2.95
N ILE A 275 -13.94 16.99 -2.77
CA ILE A 275 -12.74 16.21 -3.12
C ILE A 275 -12.70 15.90 -4.61
N ARG A 276 -11.86 16.65 -5.32
CA ARG A 276 -11.61 16.47 -6.75
C ARG A 276 -10.60 15.35 -7.02
N PRO A 277 -10.90 14.38 -7.92
CA PRO A 277 -10.01 13.26 -8.22
C PRO A 277 -8.59 13.68 -8.60
N GLU A 278 -8.45 14.72 -9.41
CA GLU A 278 -7.17 15.21 -9.93
C GLU A 278 -6.30 15.88 -8.87
N VAL A 279 -6.89 16.63 -7.93
CA VAL A 279 -6.16 17.24 -6.81
C VAL A 279 -5.68 16.15 -5.87
N LEU A 280 -6.55 15.20 -5.53
CA LEU A 280 -6.19 14.07 -4.68
C LEU A 280 -5.10 13.21 -5.35
N THR A 281 -5.20 12.98 -6.66
CA THR A 281 -4.17 12.27 -7.45
C THR A 281 -2.83 13.02 -7.41
N LYS A 282 -2.82 14.35 -7.60
CA LYS A 282 -1.59 15.16 -7.56
C LYS A 282 -0.89 15.02 -6.21
N LEU A 283 -1.63 15.05 -5.10
CA LEU A 283 -1.07 14.79 -3.77
C LEU A 283 -0.57 13.34 -3.60
N MET A 284 -1.36 12.37 -4.07
CA MET A 284 -1.04 10.94 -3.96
C MET A 284 0.22 10.55 -4.72
N VAL A 285 0.49 11.12 -5.91
CA VAL A 285 1.73 10.78 -6.65
C VAL A 285 2.99 11.28 -5.92
N LEU A 286 2.89 12.38 -5.17
CA LEU A 286 3.96 12.89 -4.32
C LEU A 286 4.18 11.96 -3.11
N GLU A 287 3.10 11.56 -2.44
CA GLU A 287 3.09 10.58 -1.36
C GLU A 287 3.72 9.24 -1.78
N TYR A 288 3.39 8.77 -2.99
CA TYR A 288 3.82 7.48 -3.50
C TYR A 288 5.34 7.43 -3.79
N ASN A 289 5.98 8.58 -3.99
CA ASN A 289 7.39 8.67 -4.27
C ASN A 289 8.21 8.60 -2.98
N THR A 290 8.88 7.47 -2.73
CA THR A 290 9.65 7.22 -1.50
C THR A 290 10.77 8.23 -1.25
N LEU A 291 11.29 8.89 -2.28
CA LEU A 291 12.34 9.91 -2.13
C LEU A 291 11.77 11.27 -1.67
N TYR A 292 10.54 11.57 -2.06
CA TYR A 292 9.92 12.89 -1.84
C TYR A 292 8.68 12.83 -0.94
N ASN A 293 8.39 11.68 -0.31
CA ASN A 293 7.24 11.52 0.57
C ASN A 293 7.26 12.50 1.76
N SER A 294 8.44 12.95 2.21
CA SER A 294 8.57 13.99 3.23
C SER A 294 7.97 15.34 2.79
N ARG A 295 7.91 15.61 1.48
CA ARG A 295 7.28 16.80 0.92
C ARG A 295 5.76 16.78 1.05
N PHE A 296 5.15 15.59 1.02
CA PHE A 296 3.72 15.46 1.34
C PHE A 296 3.42 15.87 2.80
N GLU A 297 4.28 15.49 3.75
CA GLU A 297 4.15 15.94 5.14
C GLU A 297 4.43 17.44 5.30
N GLU A 298 5.39 17.99 4.55
CA GLU A 298 5.66 19.43 4.53
C GLU A 298 4.45 20.23 4.04
N LEU A 299 3.79 19.79 2.96
CA LEU A 299 2.54 20.39 2.49
C LEU A 299 1.45 20.35 3.56
N TYR A 300 1.33 19.23 4.28
CA TYR A 300 0.37 19.11 5.39
C TYR A 300 0.65 20.16 6.48
N LYS A 301 1.91 20.39 6.86
CA LYS A 301 2.27 21.41 7.87
C LYS A 301 1.97 22.81 7.37
N ILE A 302 2.35 23.10 6.12
CA ILE A 302 2.15 24.42 5.51
C ILE A 302 0.65 24.75 5.43
N GLN A 303 -0.19 23.86 4.89
CA GLN A 303 -1.63 24.13 4.81
C GLN A 303 -2.26 24.27 6.19
N LYS A 304 -1.82 23.48 7.18
CA LYS A 304 -2.35 23.52 8.55
C LYS A 304 -2.07 24.87 9.23
N ALA A 305 -0.94 25.51 8.88
CA ALA A 305 -0.56 26.83 9.36
C ALA A 305 -1.25 27.98 8.61
N ASN A 306 -1.88 27.70 7.45
CA ASN A 306 -2.45 28.69 6.54
C ASN A 306 -3.93 28.38 6.22
N ASP A 307 -4.69 28.00 7.25
CA ASP A 307 -6.15 27.74 7.19
C ASP A 307 -6.61 26.81 6.05
N GLY A 308 -5.76 25.85 5.69
CA GLY A 308 -6.04 24.84 4.69
C GLY A 308 -5.48 25.13 3.30
N VAL A 309 -4.94 26.31 3.04
CA VAL A 309 -4.45 26.71 1.73
C VAL A 309 -2.92 26.77 1.72
N LEU A 310 -2.29 26.51 0.59
CA LEU A 310 -0.85 26.68 0.42
C LEU A 310 -0.53 28.12 -0.01
N PRO A 311 0.43 28.82 0.63
CA PRO A 311 0.92 30.13 0.20
C PRO A 311 1.85 29.95 -1.02
N LEU A 312 1.25 29.62 -2.16
CA LEU A 312 1.98 29.33 -3.40
C LEU A 312 2.39 30.59 -4.15
N GLU A 313 1.69 31.71 -4.01
CA GLU A 313 1.97 32.94 -4.78
C GLU A 313 2.13 32.67 -6.29
N ASN A 314 3.39 32.69 -6.78
CA ASN A 314 3.80 32.39 -8.16
C ASN A 314 4.69 31.13 -8.26
N VAL A 315 4.84 30.33 -7.20
CA VAL A 315 5.75 29.17 -7.14
C VAL A 315 5.47 28.14 -8.24
N GLU A 316 4.20 27.89 -8.56
CA GLU A 316 3.84 26.97 -9.65
C GLU A 316 4.28 27.51 -11.03
N GLU A 317 4.23 28.84 -11.22
CA GLU A 317 4.72 29.51 -12.44
C GLU A 317 6.25 29.52 -12.47
N GLU A 318 6.91 29.87 -11.36
CA GLU A 318 8.37 29.87 -11.22
C GLU A 318 8.98 28.48 -11.49
N ALA A 319 8.26 27.40 -11.14
CA ALA A 319 8.68 26.03 -11.41
C ALA A 319 8.78 25.68 -12.91
N THR A 320 8.15 26.48 -13.80
CA THR A 320 8.26 26.33 -15.26
C THR A 320 9.45 27.08 -15.86
N LEU A 321 10.02 28.03 -15.13
CA LEU A 321 11.07 28.92 -15.61
C LEU A 321 12.47 28.32 -15.44
N GLU A 322 13.43 28.75 -16.28
CA GLU A 322 14.82 28.28 -16.21
C GLU A 322 15.55 28.69 -14.92
N ASN A 323 15.22 29.85 -14.36
CA ASN A 323 15.78 30.32 -13.09
C ASN A 323 15.25 29.52 -11.88
N GLY A 324 14.17 28.76 -12.07
CA GLY A 324 13.52 27.94 -11.05
C GLY A 324 12.84 28.74 -9.94
N ILE A 325 12.49 28.04 -8.86
CA ILE A 325 11.75 28.60 -7.72
C ILE A 325 12.60 29.65 -7.00
N GLN A 326 12.07 30.86 -6.85
CA GLN A 326 12.70 31.97 -6.13
C GLN A 326 12.13 32.18 -4.75
N ASN A 327 10.87 31.80 -4.52
CA ASN A 327 10.24 31.95 -3.21
C ASN A 327 11.07 31.23 -2.12
N PRO A 328 11.57 31.95 -1.08
CA PRO A 328 12.45 31.38 -0.06
C PRO A 328 11.84 30.21 0.73
N GLN A 329 10.52 30.17 0.89
CA GLN A 329 9.83 29.10 1.60
C GLN A 329 9.89 27.77 0.84
N TRP A 330 9.98 27.82 -0.49
CA TRP A 330 9.88 26.64 -1.35
C TRP A 330 11.23 26.26 -1.98
N LYS A 331 12.08 27.25 -2.29
CA LYS A 331 13.32 27.09 -3.05
C LYS A 331 14.23 25.97 -2.54
N ASP A 332 14.52 25.91 -1.25
CA ASP A 332 15.52 24.97 -0.71
C ASP A 332 15.09 23.51 -0.84
N ASN A 333 13.79 23.25 -0.71
CA ASN A 333 13.23 21.91 -0.57
C ASN A 333 12.50 21.39 -1.81
N TRP A 334 12.15 22.28 -2.74
CA TRP A 334 11.29 21.99 -3.90
C TRP A 334 11.96 22.18 -5.26
N SER A 335 13.26 22.51 -5.31
CA SER A 335 13.97 22.82 -6.56
C SER A 335 14.41 21.62 -7.41
N SER A 336 14.17 20.37 -6.98
CA SER A 336 14.53 19.21 -7.81
C SER A 336 13.70 19.17 -9.10
N ASP A 337 14.22 18.59 -10.17
CA ASP A 337 13.50 18.52 -11.45
C ASP A 337 12.16 17.79 -11.32
N TYR A 338 12.12 16.73 -10.49
CA TYR A 338 10.86 16.04 -10.18
C TYR A 338 9.85 16.97 -9.50
N LEU A 339 10.26 17.74 -8.49
CA LEU A 339 9.38 18.59 -7.71
C LEU A 339 8.95 19.84 -8.48
N LYS A 340 9.82 20.45 -9.29
CA LYS A 340 9.45 21.51 -10.24
C LYS A 340 8.42 21.02 -11.25
N LYS A 341 8.61 19.81 -11.80
CA LYS A 341 7.65 19.19 -12.71
C LYS A 341 6.31 18.87 -12.02
N TRP A 342 6.34 18.51 -10.74
CA TRP A 342 5.15 18.29 -9.93
C TRP A 342 4.40 19.59 -9.64
N LEU A 343 5.09 20.64 -9.20
CA LEU A 343 4.51 21.95 -8.91
C LEU A 343 3.82 22.54 -10.15
N SER A 344 4.50 22.50 -11.30
CA SER A 344 3.97 23.04 -12.56
C SER A 344 2.92 22.15 -13.25
N SER A 345 2.65 20.94 -12.76
CA SER A 345 1.62 20.07 -13.35
C SER A 345 0.21 20.47 -12.95
N ASP A 346 -0.76 20.28 -13.83
CA ASP A 346 -2.17 20.46 -13.49
C ASP A 346 -2.68 19.36 -12.54
N PRO A 347 -3.64 19.66 -11.64
CA PRO A 347 -4.25 20.97 -11.41
C PRO A 347 -3.36 21.88 -10.55
N SER A 348 -3.48 23.19 -10.73
CA SER A 348 -2.97 24.16 -9.75
C SER A 348 -3.53 23.86 -8.36
N LEU A 349 -2.71 23.98 -7.32
CA LEU A 349 -3.10 23.87 -5.91
C LEU A 349 -3.44 25.22 -5.27
N LYS A 350 -3.35 26.31 -6.03
CA LYS A 350 -3.65 27.67 -5.58
C LYS A 350 -5.11 27.78 -5.15
N ASP A 351 -5.34 28.44 -4.02
CA ASP A 351 -6.66 28.72 -3.43
C ASP A 351 -7.54 27.49 -3.12
N ILE A 352 -6.97 26.28 -3.13
CA ILE A 352 -7.69 25.06 -2.79
C ILE A 352 -7.47 24.73 -1.31
N ASN A 353 -8.56 24.52 -0.58
CA ASN A 353 -8.49 24.04 0.79
C ASN A 353 -8.14 22.53 0.81
N LEU A 354 -6.94 22.21 1.29
CA LEU A 354 -6.39 20.87 1.33
C LEU A 354 -6.74 20.10 2.62
N GLN A 355 -7.47 20.69 3.57
CA GLN A 355 -7.77 20.04 4.87
C GLN A 355 -8.47 18.69 4.69
N ASN A 356 -9.51 18.65 3.86
CA ASN A 356 -10.27 17.42 3.60
C ASN A 356 -9.43 16.39 2.84
N TYR A 357 -8.56 16.84 1.93
CA TYR A 357 -7.64 15.97 1.18
C TYR A 357 -6.64 15.28 2.11
N PHE A 358 -6.04 16.02 3.04
CA PHE A 358 -5.15 15.45 4.05
C PHE A 358 -5.90 14.61 5.09
N TRP A 359 -7.19 14.89 5.34
CA TRP A 359 -8.01 14.05 6.22
C TRP A 359 -8.21 12.65 5.65
N VAL A 360 -8.52 12.53 4.34
CA VAL A 360 -8.70 11.22 3.68
C VAL A 360 -7.38 10.50 3.40
N ALA A 361 -6.26 11.24 3.40
CA ALA A 361 -4.91 10.70 3.24
C ALA A 361 -4.13 10.61 4.58
N ARG A 362 -4.80 10.68 5.72
CA ARG A 362 -4.16 10.73 7.04
C ARG A 362 -3.32 9.50 7.39
N ASP A 363 -3.64 8.36 6.79
CA ASP A 363 -2.91 7.10 6.96
C ASP A 363 -1.48 7.17 6.37
N ALA A 364 -1.25 8.11 5.46
CA ALA A 364 0.04 8.33 4.82
C ALA A 364 0.99 9.23 5.62
N LEU A 365 0.49 9.95 6.62
CA LEU A 365 1.29 10.84 7.45
C LEU A 365 1.99 9.99 8.53
N LYS A 366 3.32 9.86 8.42
CA LYS A 366 4.12 8.96 9.26
C LYS A 366 4.68 9.64 10.50
N ASN A 367 5.08 10.91 10.37
CA ASN A 367 5.69 11.68 11.47
C ASN A 367 4.74 12.73 12.07
N GLU A 368 3.77 13.20 11.28
CA GLU A 368 2.73 14.11 11.71
C GLU A 368 1.49 13.29 12.07
N THR A 369 0.97 13.43 13.30
CA THR A 369 -0.32 12.82 13.68
C THR A 369 -1.43 13.85 13.48
N PRO A 370 -2.31 13.68 12.49
CA PRO A 370 -3.50 14.52 12.38
C PRO A 370 -4.35 14.38 13.63
N ILE A 371 -4.98 15.46 14.09
CA ILE A 371 -5.91 15.37 15.22
C ILE A 371 -7.05 14.37 14.91
N ALA A 372 -7.42 14.25 13.63
CA ALA A 372 -8.38 13.27 13.13
C ALA A 372 -7.93 11.79 13.24
N SER A 373 -6.63 11.51 13.44
CA SER A 373 -6.13 10.17 13.77
C SER A 373 -6.14 9.89 15.27
N LEU A 374 -6.26 10.92 16.10
CA LEU A 374 -6.29 10.81 17.55
C LEU A 374 -7.71 10.91 18.13
N VAL A 375 -8.68 11.40 17.36
CA VAL A 375 -10.00 11.75 17.86
C VAL A 375 -11.11 11.19 16.97
N THR A 376 -12.07 10.49 17.57
CA THR A 376 -13.24 9.96 16.86
C THR A 376 -14.23 11.08 16.46
N ASN A 377 -15.07 10.82 15.45
CA ASN A 377 -16.12 11.78 15.04
C ASN A 377 -17.07 12.13 16.20
N LYS A 378 -17.41 11.16 17.05
CA LYS A 378 -18.21 11.38 18.26
C LYS A 378 -17.58 12.44 19.16
N ILE A 379 -16.28 12.34 19.42
CA ILE A 379 -15.57 13.26 20.31
C ILE A 379 -15.37 14.64 19.67
N MET A 380 -15.10 14.68 18.36
CA MET A 380 -15.05 15.94 17.62
C MET A 380 -16.37 16.71 17.71
N LEU A 381 -17.51 16.01 17.61
CA LEU A 381 -18.85 16.62 17.76
C LEU A 381 -19.09 17.09 19.19
N ILE A 382 -18.72 16.31 20.20
CA ILE A 382 -18.83 16.70 21.61
C ILE A 382 -18.03 17.97 21.87
N PHE A 383 -16.76 18.03 21.43
CA PHE A 383 -15.92 19.21 21.64
C PHE A 383 -16.47 20.45 20.91
N LYS A 384 -16.94 20.30 19.66
CA LYS A 384 -17.61 21.40 18.94
C LYS A 384 -18.84 21.89 19.69
N ASN A 385 -19.68 20.98 20.19
CA ASN A 385 -20.86 21.35 20.99
C ASN A 385 -20.49 22.05 22.28
N LEU A 386 -19.40 21.67 22.95
CA LEU A 386 -18.92 22.39 24.13
C LEU A 386 -18.48 23.81 23.75
N CYS A 387 -17.75 23.98 22.65
CA CYS A 387 -17.29 25.29 22.18
C CYS A 387 -18.42 26.23 21.73
N THR A 388 -19.63 25.74 21.41
CA THR A 388 -20.77 26.61 21.08
C THR A 388 -21.47 27.19 22.31
N LEU A 389 -21.28 26.61 23.50
CA LEU A 389 -21.91 27.08 24.74
C LEU A 389 -21.25 28.36 25.25
N GLN A 390 -21.95 29.49 25.09
CA GLN A 390 -21.43 30.83 25.40
C GLN A 390 -21.52 31.24 26.87
N THR A 391 -22.18 30.47 27.74
CA THR A 391 -22.41 30.84 29.15
C THR A 391 -21.98 29.75 30.13
N ASN A 392 -21.44 30.16 31.29
CA ASN A 392 -21.03 29.24 32.35
C ASN A 392 -22.20 28.39 32.86
N ASN A 393 -23.41 28.97 32.96
CA ASN A 393 -24.59 28.23 33.42
C ASN A 393 -24.98 27.10 32.47
N ALA A 394 -24.96 27.35 31.15
CA ALA A 394 -25.23 26.31 30.16
C ALA A 394 -24.12 25.24 30.16
N MET A 395 -22.85 25.66 30.27
CA MET A 395 -21.72 24.75 30.31
C MET A 395 -21.74 23.83 31.53
N LYS A 396 -21.96 24.36 32.74
CA LYS A 396 -22.07 23.55 33.97
C LYS A 396 -23.20 22.52 33.92
N LYS A 397 -24.28 22.80 33.19
CA LYS A 397 -25.42 21.89 33.04
C LYS A 397 -25.17 20.77 32.03
N GLU A 398 -24.55 21.08 30.89
CA GLU A 398 -24.42 20.13 29.78
C GLU A 398 -23.09 19.35 29.78
N LEU A 399 -22.00 19.95 30.29
CA LEU A 399 -20.68 19.33 30.32
C LEU A 399 -20.66 17.98 31.07
N PRO A 400 -21.22 17.85 32.30
CA PRO A 400 -21.23 16.56 32.99
C PRO A 400 -21.99 15.49 32.23
N LYS A 401 -23.13 15.84 31.60
CA LYS A 401 -23.95 14.88 30.82
C LYS A 401 -23.20 14.32 29.61
N MET A 402 -22.39 15.16 28.96
CA MET A 402 -21.62 14.75 27.79
C MET A 402 -20.40 13.93 28.18
N ILE A 403 -19.70 14.30 29.26
CA ILE A 403 -18.40 13.73 29.63
C ILE A 403 -18.54 12.48 30.51
N GLN A 404 -19.59 12.37 31.33
CA GLN A 404 -19.81 11.21 32.20
C GLN A 404 -20.09 9.91 31.41
N ASN A 405 -20.55 10.05 30.16
CA ASN A 405 -20.77 8.94 29.23
C ASN A 405 -19.55 8.65 28.34
N CYS A 406 -18.41 9.35 28.53
CA CYS A 406 -17.18 9.11 27.78
C CYS A 406 -16.29 8.08 28.49
N GLU A 407 -15.69 7.18 27.72
CA GLU A 407 -14.61 6.31 28.19
C GLU A 407 -13.34 7.11 28.53
N GLU A 408 -12.39 6.50 29.24
CA GLU A 408 -11.13 7.17 29.60
C GLU A 408 -10.30 7.58 28.37
N SER A 409 -10.25 6.72 27.34
CA SER A 409 -9.60 7.06 26.08
C SER A 409 -10.28 8.24 25.38
N GLU A 410 -11.61 8.35 25.45
CA GLU A 410 -12.39 9.45 24.90
C GLU A 410 -12.16 10.77 25.64
N LYS A 411 -11.94 10.73 26.96
CA LYS A 411 -11.53 11.91 27.74
C LYS A 411 -10.13 12.38 27.35
N ASP A 412 -9.20 11.46 27.10
CA ASP A 412 -7.86 11.79 26.59
C ASP A 412 -7.94 12.54 25.26
N MET A 413 -8.85 12.12 24.37
CA MET A 413 -9.10 12.78 23.10
C MET A 413 -9.62 14.22 23.28
N ILE A 414 -10.54 14.45 24.23
CA ILE A 414 -11.06 15.80 24.54
C ILE A 414 -9.94 16.68 25.11
N VAL A 415 -9.13 16.15 26.03
CA VAL A 415 -7.97 16.87 26.58
C VAL A 415 -6.97 17.24 25.48
N HIS A 416 -6.75 16.33 24.52
CA HIS A 416 -5.90 16.58 23.36
C HIS A 416 -6.44 17.70 22.45
N LEU A 417 -7.76 17.74 22.23
CA LEU A 417 -8.40 18.83 21.48
C LEU A 417 -8.25 20.18 22.18
N ILE A 418 -8.46 20.22 23.51
CA ILE A 418 -8.27 21.43 24.32
C ILE A 418 -6.81 21.89 24.26
N ASN A 419 -5.85 20.98 24.48
CA ASN A 419 -4.42 21.29 24.38
C ASN A 419 -4.07 21.89 23.01
N ASN A 420 -4.52 21.27 21.93
CA ASN A 420 -4.24 21.76 20.59
C ASN A 420 -4.83 23.16 20.32
N SER A 421 -6.02 23.46 20.89
CA SER A 421 -6.59 24.80 20.82
C SER A 421 -5.76 25.81 21.62
N LEU A 422 -5.32 25.44 22.84
CA LEU A 422 -4.48 26.28 23.70
C LEU A 422 -3.06 26.52 23.14
N LYS A 423 -2.52 25.58 22.35
CA LYS A 423 -1.25 25.80 21.62
C LYS A 423 -1.35 26.95 20.61
N LYS A 424 -2.50 27.08 19.95
CA LYS A 424 -2.77 28.14 18.97
C LYS A 424 -3.11 29.46 19.67
N ASP A 425 -3.95 29.39 20.69
CA ASP A 425 -4.40 30.53 21.48
C ASP A 425 -4.41 30.18 22.98
N PRO A 426 -3.33 30.50 23.72
CA PRO A 426 -3.24 30.23 25.16
C PRO A 426 -4.31 30.94 26.00
N LYS A 427 -5.01 31.94 25.45
CA LYS A 427 -6.06 32.71 26.12
C LYS A 427 -7.47 32.33 25.65
N SER A 428 -7.61 31.20 24.96
CA SER A 428 -8.89 30.75 24.40
C SER A 428 -9.98 30.66 25.47
N GLU A 429 -10.93 31.60 25.43
CA GLU A 429 -12.00 31.71 26.42
C GLU A 429 -12.87 30.45 26.46
N ASN A 430 -13.14 29.83 25.31
CA ASN A 430 -13.92 28.59 25.23
C ASN A 430 -13.23 27.43 25.95
N CYS A 431 -11.91 27.27 25.75
CA CYS A 431 -11.14 26.20 26.38
C CYS A 431 -11.08 26.38 27.89
N TRP A 432 -10.79 27.60 28.36
CA TRP A 432 -10.76 27.89 29.77
C TRP A 432 -12.14 27.85 30.42
N ARG A 433 -13.23 28.16 29.69
CA ARG A 433 -14.60 27.98 30.16
C ARG A 433 -14.93 26.51 30.39
N ILE A 434 -14.56 25.62 29.46
CA ILE A 434 -14.73 24.16 29.59
C ILE A 434 -14.02 23.67 30.85
N LEU A 435 -12.72 23.99 30.97
CA LEU A 435 -11.90 23.58 32.11
C LEU A 435 -12.40 24.20 33.42
N HIS A 436 -12.83 25.46 33.41
CA HIS A 436 -13.33 26.16 34.59
C HIS A 436 -14.64 25.55 35.09
N CYS A 437 -15.58 25.26 34.19
CA CYS A 437 -16.92 24.76 34.51
C CYS A 437 -16.96 23.25 34.80
N ASP A 438 -15.88 22.51 34.53
CA ASP A 438 -15.70 21.14 35.00
C ASP A 438 -15.36 21.12 36.51
N GLU A 439 -16.36 21.44 37.34
CA GLU A 439 -16.20 21.56 38.80
C GLU A 439 -15.92 20.22 39.48
N SER A 440 -16.44 19.13 38.91
CA SER A 440 -16.19 17.75 39.38
C SER A 440 -14.92 17.15 38.81
N ASN A 441 -14.17 17.91 38.00
CA ASN A 441 -12.92 17.49 37.40
C ASN A 441 -13.01 16.16 36.62
N LEU A 442 -14.08 16.00 35.85
CA LEU A 442 -14.37 14.77 35.10
C LEU A 442 -13.37 14.53 33.95
N LEU A 443 -12.78 15.60 33.39
CA LEU A 443 -11.82 15.51 32.28
C LEU A 443 -10.44 15.06 32.75
N ILE A 444 -9.87 15.76 33.74
CA ILE A 444 -8.52 15.46 34.22
C ILE A 444 -8.54 14.32 35.24
N GLY A 445 -9.56 14.27 36.11
CA GLY A 445 -9.64 13.29 37.19
C GLY A 445 -8.43 13.39 38.13
N ASP A 446 -7.93 12.24 38.57
CA ASP A 446 -6.70 12.07 39.34
C ASP A 446 -5.49 11.70 38.45
N ASN A 447 -5.63 11.80 37.12
CA ASN A 447 -4.58 11.43 36.16
C ASN A 447 -3.66 12.63 35.85
N ILE A 448 -2.47 12.62 36.46
CA ILE A 448 -1.47 13.69 36.26
C ILE A 448 -1.01 13.83 34.81
N ASP A 449 -1.00 12.74 34.04
CA ASP A 449 -0.55 12.77 32.65
C ASP A 449 -1.52 13.51 31.74
N ARG A 450 -2.83 13.54 32.07
CA ARG A 450 -3.79 14.43 31.40
C ARG A 450 -3.50 15.89 31.66
N LEU A 451 -3.13 16.26 32.88
CA LEU A 451 -2.75 17.64 33.19
C LEU A 451 -1.45 18.01 32.47
N LYS A 452 -0.45 17.12 32.42
CA LYS A 452 0.77 17.33 31.63
C LYS A 452 0.47 17.48 30.15
N LEU A 453 -0.38 16.62 29.59
CA LEU A 453 -0.82 16.68 28.20
C LEU A 453 -1.52 18.02 27.90
N LEU A 454 -2.41 18.46 28.79
CA LEU A 454 -3.19 19.69 28.63
C LEU A 454 -2.30 20.92 28.40
N VAL A 455 -1.20 21.04 29.13
CA VAL A 455 -0.28 22.20 29.07
C VAL A 455 0.95 21.95 28.19
N SER A 456 1.13 20.75 27.65
CA SER A 456 2.29 20.37 26.85
C SER A 456 2.43 21.27 25.60
N ASN A 457 3.61 21.88 25.45
CA ASN A 457 3.96 22.83 24.38
C ASN A 457 2.98 24.02 24.22
N VAL A 458 2.22 24.35 25.28
CA VAL A 458 1.45 25.60 25.36
C VAL A 458 2.38 26.69 25.89
N LYS A 459 2.27 27.93 25.39
CA LYS A 459 2.96 29.08 25.97
C LYS A 459 2.30 29.47 27.29
N THR A 460 2.64 28.77 28.37
CA THR A 460 1.93 28.86 29.66
C THR A 460 2.05 30.23 30.34
N GLU A 461 3.08 31.01 30.02
CA GLU A 461 3.26 32.38 30.48
C GLU A 461 2.21 33.35 29.90
N GLU A 462 1.61 33.02 28.75
CA GLU A 462 0.60 33.84 28.08
C GLU A 462 -0.83 33.53 28.55
N ILE A 463 -1.02 32.52 29.42
CA ILE A 463 -2.35 32.12 29.92
C ILE A 463 -2.98 33.26 30.75
N GLY A 464 -4.27 33.50 30.50
CA GLY A 464 -5.07 34.52 31.18
C GLY A 464 -5.40 34.20 32.64
N THR A 465 -5.86 35.20 33.38
CA THR A 465 -6.21 35.08 34.82
C THR A 465 -7.50 34.29 35.06
N ASP A 466 -8.30 34.08 34.03
CA ASP A 466 -9.52 33.26 33.99
C ASP A 466 -9.25 31.77 34.29
N ALA A 467 -8.04 31.30 34.01
CA ALA A 467 -7.59 29.95 34.35
C ALA A 467 -7.37 29.72 35.86
N ASN A 468 -7.42 30.77 36.70
CA ASN A 468 -7.05 30.70 38.12
C ASN A 468 -7.76 29.59 38.91
N SER A 469 -9.07 29.46 38.69
CA SER A 469 -9.92 28.56 39.45
C SER A 469 -9.67 27.11 39.06
N PHE A 470 -9.31 26.86 37.79
CA PHE A 470 -8.89 25.53 37.34
C PHE A 470 -7.58 25.12 38.01
N PHE A 471 -6.53 25.96 37.92
CA PHE A 471 -5.24 25.63 38.54
C PHE A 471 -5.30 25.54 40.07
N ALA A 472 -6.12 26.37 40.73
CA ALA A 472 -6.37 26.28 42.17
C ALA A 472 -7.03 24.94 42.55
N ARG A 473 -7.94 24.41 41.72
CA ARG A 473 -8.51 23.06 41.93
C ARG A 473 -7.46 21.98 41.70
N MET A 474 -6.64 22.08 40.65
CA MET A 474 -5.60 21.09 40.36
C MET A 474 -4.60 20.95 41.53
N LYS A 475 -4.19 22.08 42.14
CA LYS A 475 -3.31 22.07 43.34
C LYS A 475 -3.88 21.31 44.54
N LYS A 476 -5.19 21.08 44.61
CA LYS A 476 -5.87 20.45 45.76
C LYS A 476 -6.07 18.93 45.60
N ILE A 477 -5.65 18.34 44.48
CA ILE A 477 -5.86 16.91 44.19
C ILE A 477 -4.89 16.04 45.00
N ASN A 478 -3.58 16.19 44.78
CA ASN A 478 -2.51 15.50 45.50
C ASN A 478 -1.16 16.23 45.33
N ASP A 479 -0.11 15.73 45.99
CA ASP A 479 1.23 16.35 45.98
C ASP A 479 1.87 16.41 44.59
N GLU A 480 1.61 15.44 43.71
CA GLU A 480 2.15 15.43 42.35
C GLU A 480 1.54 16.56 41.51
N PHE A 481 0.23 16.75 41.59
CA PHE A 481 -0.48 17.85 40.93
C PHE A 481 -0.04 19.21 41.48
N TYR A 482 0.09 19.34 42.81
CA TYR A 482 0.58 20.55 43.44
C TYR A 482 1.97 20.93 42.90
N THR A 483 2.90 19.97 42.91
CA THR A 483 4.28 20.16 42.46
C THR A 483 4.34 20.54 40.99
N PHE A 484 3.56 19.85 40.14
CA PHE A 484 3.53 20.14 38.71
C PHE A 484 3.00 21.56 38.45
N VAL A 485 1.84 21.93 39.02
CA VAL A 485 1.25 23.26 38.82
C VAL A 485 2.14 24.38 39.37
N ALA A 486 2.83 24.16 40.49
CA ALA A 486 3.80 25.11 41.04
C ALA A 486 4.95 25.39 40.06
N ASN A 487 5.48 24.36 39.39
CA ASN A 487 6.65 24.46 38.53
C ASN A 487 6.38 24.94 37.09
N ILE A 488 5.13 24.99 36.64
CA ILE A 488 4.80 25.51 35.30
C ILE A 488 5.11 27.02 35.24
N PRO A 489 5.80 27.53 34.20
CA PRO A 489 5.99 28.97 34.01
C PRO A 489 4.65 29.70 33.82
N LYS A 490 4.35 30.70 34.66
CA LYS A 490 3.07 31.43 34.65
C LYS A 490 3.34 32.94 34.75
N SER A 491 2.42 33.76 34.24
CA SER A 491 2.50 35.20 34.47
C SER A 491 2.29 35.53 35.96
N ALA A 492 2.96 36.58 36.45
CA ALA A 492 2.81 37.02 37.84
C ALA A 492 1.36 37.39 38.22
N ASN A 493 0.56 37.80 37.24
CA ASN A 493 -0.86 38.10 37.43
C ASN A 493 -1.69 36.83 37.65
N LEU A 494 -1.42 35.77 36.88
CA LEU A 494 -2.07 34.47 37.05
C LEU A 494 -1.66 33.81 38.37
N GLU A 495 -0.38 33.87 38.74
CA GLU A 495 0.12 33.33 40.01
C GLU A 495 -0.63 33.93 41.21
N LYS A 496 -0.69 35.27 41.28
CA LYS A 496 -1.46 35.99 42.31
C LYS A 496 -2.95 35.66 42.28
N ALA A 497 -3.52 35.45 41.09
CA ALA A 497 -4.93 35.10 40.94
C ALA A 497 -5.24 33.68 41.44
N ILE A 498 -4.30 32.74 41.29
CA ILE A 498 -4.39 31.36 41.81
C ILE A 498 -4.28 31.38 43.34
N GLU A 499 -3.32 32.12 43.90
CA GLU A 499 -3.13 32.24 45.36
C GLU A 499 -4.34 32.83 46.08
N ARG A 500 -5.07 33.74 45.45
CA ARG A 500 -6.32 34.31 46.00
C ARG A 500 -7.49 33.33 46.03
N LYS A 501 -7.38 32.20 45.31
CA LYS A 501 -8.43 31.16 45.16
C LYS A 501 -8.06 29.84 45.84
N GLY A 502 -6.77 29.59 46.03
CA GLY A 502 -6.22 28.47 46.82
C GLY A 502 -6.62 28.61 48.26
#